data_AF-A0A927P9M3-F1
#
_entry.id   AF-A0A927P9M3-F1
#
_cell.length_a   1.000
_cell.length_b   1.000
_cell.length_c   1.000
_cell.angle_alpha   90.00
_cell.angle_beta   90.00
_cell.angle_gamma   90.00
#
_symmetry.space_group_name_H-M   'P 1'
#
loop_
_entity.id
_entity.type
_entity.pdbx_description
1 polymer ?
#
loop_
_entity_poly.entity_id
_entity_poly.type
_entity_poly.pdbx_seq_one_letter_code
_entity_poly.pdbx_strand_id
1 'polypeptide(L)' 'CELMRNKGIVLSRDHLLDSVWGYGYAGETNVVDVYIRYLRAKLDDAFGVKYIHTVRGVGYVFRDMAE' A
#
# COMPACT_ATOMS: atom_id res chain seq x y z
N CYS A 1 -5.34 -1.23 -8.77
CA CYS A 1 -4.50 -1.20 -7.55
C CYS A 1 -5.04 -2.21 -6.55
N GLU A 2 -4.23 -3.19 -6.15
CA GLU A 2 -4.60 -4.19 -5.13
C GLU A 2 -5.10 -3.57 -3.83
N LEU A 3 -4.48 -2.46 -3.41
CA LEU A 3 -4.93 -1.69 -2.25
C LEU A 3 -6.38 -1.18 -2.36
N MET A 4 -6.79 -0.69 -3.54
CA MET A 4 -8.16 -0.18 -3.73
C MET A 4 -9.19 -1.30 -3.83
N ARG A 5 -8.79 -2.48 -4.35
CA ARG A 5 -9.65 -3.67 -4.38
C ARG A 5 -9.91 -4.20 -2.97
N ASN A 6 -8.92 -4.07 -2.09
CA ASN A 6 -8.96 -4.52 -0.70
C ASN A 6 -9.16 -3.35 0.28
N LYS A 7 -10.08 -2.42 -0.04
CA LYS A 7 -10.39 -1.26 0.82
C LYS A 7 -10.80 -1.74 2.21
N GLY A 8 -10.21 -1.13 3.24
CA GLY A 8 -10.43 -1.48 4.65
C GLY A 8 -9.66 -2.70 5.16
N ILE A 9 -9.00 -3.48 4.28
CA ILE A 9 -8.23 -4.67 4.65
C ILE A 9 -6.75 -4.30 4.79
N VAL A 10 -6.12 -4.76 5.87
CA VAL A 10 -4.68 -4.59 6.07
C VAL A 10 -3.95 -5.64 5.22
N LEU A 11 -3.17 -5.17 4.24
CA LEU A 11 -2.32 -6.02 3.42
C LEU A 11 -0.89 -5.98 3.94
N SER A 12 -0.28 -7.15 4.14
CA SER A 12 1.12 -7.25 4.55
C SER A 12 2.05 -6.86 3.42
N ARG A 13 3.30 -6.53 3.77
CA ARG A 13 4.33 -6.22 2.75
C ARG A 13 4.56 -7.39 1.82
N ASP A 14 4.68 -8.59 2.37
CA ASP A 14 4.90 -9.80 1.59
C ASP A 14 3.73 -10.09 0.65
N HIS A 15 2.49 -9.87 1.11
CA HIS A 15 1.32 -10.04 0.25
C HIS A 15 1.24 -9.00 -0.87
N LEU A 16 1.55 -7.73 -0.56
CA LEU A 16 1.62 -6.68 -1.59
C LEU A 16 2.74 -6.95 -2.60
N LEU A 17 3.87 -7.46 -2.14
CA LEU A 17 5.00 -7.84 -2.97
C LEU A 17 4.62 -8.99 -3.90
N ASP A 18 4.08 -10.07 -3.34
CA ASP A 18 3.65 -11.26 -4.07
C ASP A 18 2.54 -10.96 -5.07
N SER A 19 1.53 -10.18 -4.66
CA SER A 19 0.40 -9.88 -5.53
C SER A 19 0.73 -8.93 -6.69
N VAL A 20 1.80 -8.13 -6.59
CA VAL A 20 2.18 -7.15 -7.63
C VAL A 20 3.34 -7.65 -8.48
N TRP A 21 4.33 -8.32 -7.89
CA TRP A 21 5.52 -8.82 -8.58
C TRP A 21 5.51 -10.34 -8.83
N GLY A 22 4.67 -11.11 -8.14
CA GLY A 22 4.57 -12.56 -8.26
C GLY A 22 5.49 -13.34 -7.30
N TYR A 23 5.15 -14.62 -7.11
CA TYR A 23 5.91 -15.56 -6.27
C TYR A 23 7.34 -15.72 -6.82
N GLY A 24 8.34 -15.31 -6.04
CA GLY A 24 9.76 -15.44 -6.39
C GLY A 24 10.52 -14.13 -6.59
N TYR A 25 9.94 -12.98 -6.27
CA TYR A 25 10.70 -11.73 -6.22
C TYR A 25 11.76 -11.79 -5.09
N ALA A 26 13.00 -12.10 -5.46
CA ALA A 26 14.18 -12.09 -4.58
C ALA A 26 14.80 -10.68 -4.40
N GLY A 27 14.05 -9.63 -4.75
CA GLY A 27 14.47 -8.25 -4.55
C GLY A 27 14.20 -7.76 -3.13
N GLU A 28 14.62 -6.54 -2.84
CA GLU A 28 14.50 -5.98 -1.50
C GLU A 28 13.02 -5.74 -1.11
N THR A 29 12.63 -6.19 0.08
CA THR A 29 11.26 -6.04 0.62
C THR A 29 10.83 -4.58 0.84
N ASN A 30 11.78 -3.65 0.77
CA ASN A 30 11.56 -2.20 0.87
C ASN A 30 10.97 -1.59 -0.43
N VAL A 31 10.93 -2.34 -1.55
CA VAL A 31 10.34 -1.85 -2.79
C VAL A 31 8.88 -1.44 -2.59
N VAL A 32 8.14 -2.19 -1.76
CA VAL A 32 6.75 -1.87 -1.39
C VAL A 32 6.68 -0.48 -0.77
N ASP A 33 7.58 -0.16 0.16
CA ASP A 33 7.61 1.13 0.86
C ASP A 33 7.89 2.28 -0.09
N VAL A 34 8.77 2.07 -1.09
CA VAL A 34 9.07 3.05 -2.15
C VAL A 34 7.83 3.35 -2.99
N TYR A 35 7.12 2.31 -3.45
CA TYR A 35 5.90 2.49 -4.25
C TYR A 35 4.76 3.09 -3.42
N ILE A 36 4.62 2.73 -2.15
CA ILE A 36 3.66 3.36 -1.24
C ILE A 36 3.93 4.86 -1.12
N ARG A 37 5.21 5.26 -1.00
CA ARG A 37 5.57 6.69 -0.98
C ARG A 37 5.16 7.40 -2.28
N TYR A 38 5.40 6.79 -3.44
CA TYR A 38 4.97 7.37 -4.71
C TYR A 38 3.45 7.46 -4.85
N LEU A 39 2.72 6.46 -4.37
CA LEU A 39 1.26 6.46 -4.37
C LEU A 39 0.71 7.57 -3.46
N ARG A 40 1.28 7.76 -2.27
CA ARG A 40 0.92 8.88 -1.38
C ARG A 40 1.15 10.23 -2.05
N ALA A 41 2.29 10.42 -2.72
CA ALA A 41 2.54 11.67 -3.43
C ALA A 41 1.53 11.95 -4.56
N LYS A 42 1.01 10.89 -5.20
CA LYS A 42 0.02 11.00 -6.29
C LYS A 42 -1.43 11.06 -5.83
N LEU A 43 -1.74 10.53 -4.65
CA LEU A 43 -3.08 10.44 -4.10
C LEU A 43 -3.22 11.37 -2.90
N ASP A 44 -2.52 11.06 -1.81
CA ASP A 44 -2.63 11.79 -0.56
C ASP A 44 -2.28 13.27 -0.72
N ASP A 45 -1.15 13.58 -1.34
CA ASP A 45 -0.69 14.97 -1.49
C ASP A 45 -1.49 15.72 -2.57
N ALA A 46 -1.96 15.02 -3.61
CA ALA A 46 -2.71 15.62 -4.71
C ALA A 46 -4.16 15.98 -4.32
N PHE A 47 -4.79 15.14 -3.51
CA PHE A 47 -6.17 15.33 -3.05
C PHE A 47 -6.27 15.92 -1.64
N GLY A 48 -5.16 16.02 -0.92
CA GLY A 48 -5.12 16.50 0.47
C GLY A 48 -5.78 15.53 1.47
N VAL A 49 -6.04 14.28 1.07
CA VAL A 49 -6.75 13.27 1.87
C VAL A 49 -5.84 12.06 2.04
N LYS A 50 -5.57 11.64 3.28
CA LYS A 50 -4.75 10.44 3.53
C LYS A 50 -5.55 9.17 3.22
N TYR A 51 -5.26 8.54 2.09
CA TYR A 51 -5.90 7.28 1.71
C TYR A 51 -5.12 6.06 2.18
N ILE A 52 -3.78 6.13 2.18
CA ILE A 52 -2.93 4.98 2.49
C ILE A 52 -2.37 5.10 3.91
N HIS A 53 -2.83 4.25 4.82
CA HIS A 53 -2.37 4.21 6.20
C HIS A 53 -1.35 3.10 6.43
N THR A 54 -0.32 3.40 7.22
CA THR A 54 0.66 2.39 7.67
C THR A 54 0.19 1.75 8.96
N VAL A 55 0.10 0.43 9.00
CA VAL A 55 -0.11 -0.37 10.21
C VAL A 55 1.25 -0.93 10.63
N ARG A 56 1.82 -0.37 11.69
CA ARG A 56 3.17 -0.73 12.16
C ARG A 56 3.23 -2.22 12.50
N GLY A 57 4.26 -2.91 12.00
CA GLY A 57 4.46 -4.35 12.22
C GLY A 57 3.58 -5.27 11.35
N VAL A 58 2.64 -4.74 10.57
CA VAL A 58 1.74 -5.55 9.72
C VAL A 58 1.88 -5.18 8.24
N GLY A 59 1.64 -3.92 7.88
CA GLY A 59 1.65 -3.50 6.47
C GLY A 59 0.87 -2.22 6.21
N TYR A 60 0.04 -2.22 5.16
CA TYR A 60 -0.66 -1.04 4.66
C TYR A 60 -2.16 -1.30 4.49
N VAL A 61 -2.97 -0.26 4.68
CA VAL A 61 -4.41 -0.31 4.44
C VAL A 61 -4.84 0.90 3.64
N PHE A 62 -5.71 0.68 2.67
CA PHE A 62 -6.40 1.76 1.97
C PHE A 62 -7.71 2.06 2.70
N ARG A 63 -7.86 3.29 3.19
CA ARG A 63 -9.10 3.80 3.78
C ARG A 63 -9.50 5.07 3.06
N ASP A 64 -10.78 5.33 3.07
CA ASP A 64 -11.35 6.54 2.53
C ASP A 64 -11.91 7.29 3.74
N MET A 65 -11.57 8.57 3.90
CA MET A 65 -12.05 9.38 5.03
C MET A 65 -13.53 9.79 4.88
N ALA A 66 -14.27 9.12 4.00
CA ALA A 66 -15.70 9.28 3.80
C ALA A 66 -16.46 8.16 4.54
N GLU A 67 -16.41 8.20 5.87
CA GLU A 67 -17.49 7.74 6.76
C GLU A 67 -17.65 8.74 7.91
#